data_AF-A0A958Y2Z4-F1
#
_entry.id   AF-A0A958Y2Z4-F1
#
_cell.length_a   1.000
_cell.length_b   1.000
_cell.length_c   1.000
_cell.angle_alpha   90.00
_cell.angle_beta   90.00
_cell.angle_gamma   90.00
#
_symmetry.space_group_name_H-M   'P 1'
#
loop_
_entity.id
_entity.type
_entity.pdbx_description
1 polymer ?
#
loop_
_entity_poly.entity_id
_entity_poly.type
_entity_poly.pdbx_seq_one_letter_code
_entity_poly.pdbx_strand_id
1 'polypeptide(L)'
;MKNLLLTGLFLIAVAVLLLTCLRDEFEQLEFVEVLTLEPKILNDDITLLGSFNQLSQSAIREYGFILSTTDSLPQYLMNDTILSLPGPPPRMEFEMQARKSNLFIRAPFYYIRAYAIQELPDRERISYGAPQRLDFALQITIAAPQHLCSTQEAAFSAVIINRPLDKPIDQCGFVYSTENQQPELGKDRQTILGAVPTQAPDPYTFTDTLTGLNKDSIYFIRAFAIYSGQSPIYSTVVSIQLTEQDTDGDGITDNCDDDDDDDGVSDGQDPNALNEFICGDRDNDNCDDCSRSGYFSPENDGDDFDRDGKCDSGDDDDDNDGVPDVNDPYDFDRYRCGDSDNDNCDDCSIAGFFFPANDGPDNDLDGLCDSGDPDDDNDGVLDEDDPFPRNPYRCGSNDNDSCDDCSIGTDGFGPLSDCTPENDGC
;
A
#
# COMPACT_ATOMS: atom_id res chain seq x y z
N MET A 1 8.26 -98.66 -31.00
CA MET A 1 7.13 -98.03 -30.27
C MET A 1 7.28 -97.99 -28.75
N LYS A 2 8.04 -98.90 -28.10
CA LYS A 2 8.26 -98.86 -26.63
C LYS A 2 9.04 -97.62 -26.11
N ASN A 3 9.91 -97.02 -26.92
CA ASN A 3 10.66 -95.82 -26.53
C ASN A 3 9.86 -94.50 -26.57
N LEU A 4 8.71 -94.46 -27.26
CA LEU A 4 7.91 -93.23 -27.37
C LEU A 4 7.02 -93.02 -26.13
N LEU A 5 6.60 -94.11 -25.47
CA LEU A 5 5.79 -94.04 -24.26
C LEU A 5 6.60 -93.57 -23.04
N LEU A 6 7.86 -93.99 -22.94
CA LEU A 6 8.71 -93.66 -21.78
C LEU A 6 9.16 -92.20 -21.79
N THR A 7 9.43 -91.63 -22.98
CA THR A 7 9.73 -90.20 -23.14
C THR A 7 8.50 -89.32 -22.87
N GLY A 8 7.31 -89.77 -23.26
CA GLY A 8 6.06 -89.05 -23.00
C GLY A 8 5.71 -88.95 -21.52
N LEU A 9 5.87 -90.04 -20.76
CA LEU A 9 5.64 -90.04 -19.31
C LEU A 9 6.65 -89.18 -18.55
N PHE A 10 7.91 -89.13 -19.00
CA PHE A 10 8.93 -88.27 -18.39
C PHE A 10 8.65 -86.77 -18.63
N LEU A 11 8.20 -86.42 -19.84
CA LEU A 11 7.78 -85.06 -20.18
C LEU A 11 6.54 -84.60 -19.38
N ILE A 12 5.57 -85.49 -19.15
CA ILE A 12 4.40 -85.18 -18.32
C ILE A 12 4.79 -85.01 -16.85
N ALA A 13 5.66 -85.88 -16.32
CA ALA A 13 6.14 -85.75 -14.94
C ALA A 13 6.94 -84.46 -14.73
N VAL A 14 7.81 -84.09 -15.69
CA VAL A 14 8.56 -82.83 -15.66
C VAL A 14 7.63 -81.63 -15.82
N ALA A 15 6.60 -81.71 -16.66
CA ALA A 15 5.58 -80.66 -16.80
C ALA A 15 4.74 -80.50 -15.53
N VAL A 16 4.36 -81.60 -14.86
CA VAL A 16 3.63 -81.54 -13.58
C VAL A 16 4.53 -80.99 -12.47
N LEU A 17 5.82 -81.37 -12.43
CA LEU A 17 6.79 -80.82 -11.47
C LEU A 17 7.06 -79.32 -11.72
N LEU A 18 7.16 -78.90 -12.99
CA LEU A 18 7.26 -77.49 -13.40
C LEU A 18 5.98 -76.72 -13.07
N LEU A 19 4.79 -77.31 -13.25
CA LEU A 19 3.52 -76.69 -12.85
C LEU A 19 3.39 -76.57 -11.33
N THR A 20 3.89 -77.53 -10.54
CA THR A 20 3.89 -77.41 -9.08
C THR A 20 4.95 -76.40 -8.61
N CYS A 21 6.09 -76.31 -9.27
CA CYS A 21 7.15 -75.34 -8.96
C CYS A 21 6.75 -73.91 -9.36
N LEU A 22 6.01 -73.74 -10.46
CA LEU A 22 5.42 -72.44 -10.88
C LEU A 22 4.22 -72.02 -10.02
N ARG A 23 3.62 -72.95 -9.25
CA ARG A 23 2.52 -72.64 -8.33
C ARG A 23 3.02 -71.99 -7.04
N ASP A 24 4.22 -72.37 -6.58
CA ASP A 24 4.85 -71.76 -5.40
C ASP A 24 5.41 -70.35 -5.68
N GLU A 25 5.81 -70.02 -6.91
CA GLU A 25 6.23 -68.65 -7.27
C GLU A 25 5.06 -67.67 -7.43
N PHE A 26 3.81 -68.16 -7.52
CA PHE A 26 2.61 -67.34 -7.68
C PHE A 26 1.90 -66.99 -6.35
N GLU A 27 2.50 -67.27 -5.19
CA GLU A 27 1.99 -66.83 -3.87
C GLU A 27 2.40 -65.39 -3.50
N GLN A 28 3.24 -64.70 -4.28
CA GLN A 28 3.69 -63.34 -3.94
C GLN A 28 2.71 -62.21 -4.29
N LEU A 29 1.55 -62.50 -4.91
CA LEU A 29 0.59 -61.49 -5.37
C LEU A 29 -0.64 -61.30 -4.47
N GLU A 30 -0.66 -61.87 -3.26
CA GLU A 30 -1.85 -61.82 -2.38
C GLU A 30 -1.83 -60.68 -1.34
N PHE A 31 -0.74 -59.93 -1.21
CA PHE A 31 -0.54 -59.02 -0.07
C PHE A 31 -0.88 -57.57 -0.43
N VAL A 32 -1.87 -56.98 0.25
CA VAL A 32 -2.06 -55.53 0.23
C VAL A 32 -1.02 -54.90 1.15
N GLU A 33 -0.15 -54.06 0.61
CA GLU A 33 0.76 -53.21 1.37
C GLU A 33 0.14 -51.82 1.49
N VAL A 34 -0.01 -51.36 2.74
CA VAL A 34 -0.55 -50.04 3.07
C VAL A 34 0.53 -49.22 3.76
N LEU A 35 0.61 -47.94 3.41
CA LEU A 35 1.53 -46.96 3.98
C LEU A 35 0.75 -45.93 4.81
N THR A 36 1.29 -45.58 5.97
CA THR A 36 0.86 -44.40 6.71
C THR A 36 1.77 -43.24 6.30
N LEU A 37 1.19 -42.20 5.71
CA LEU A 37 1.92 -41.00 5.33
C LEU A 37 1.85 -39.96 6.46
N GLU A 38 2.72 -38.96 6.39
CA GLU A 38 2.75 -37.87 7.37
C GLU A 38 1.41 -37.11 7.35
N PRO A 39 0.69 -37.01 8.48
CA PRO A 39 -0.57 -36.29 8.55
C PRO A 39 -0.36 -34.78 8.38
N LYS A 40 -1.34 -34.09 7.80
CA LYS A 40 -1.32 -32.62 7.66
C LYS A 40 -2.23 -31.99 8.72
N ILE A 41 -1.74 -30.92 9.35
CA ILE A 41 -2.52 -30.11 10.30
C ILE A 41 -2.64 -28.72 9.71
N LEU A 42 -3.88 -28.22 9.59
CA LEU A 42 -4.16 -26.84 9.26
C LEU A 42 -5.28 -26.35 10.19
N ASN A 43 -4.93 -25.49 11.13
CA ASN A 43 -5.87 -24.99 12.15
C ASN A 43 -6.52 -26.14 12.96
N ASP A 44 -7.85 -26.27 12.91
CA ASP A 44 -8.62 -27.33 13.59
C ASP A 44 -8.80 -28.60 12.72
N ASP A 45 -8.43 -28.55 11.44
CA ASP A 45 -8.58 -29.67 10.51
C ASP A 45 -7.29 -30.49 10.42
N ILE A 46 -7.45 -31.80 10.57
CA ILE A 46 -6.38 -32.80 10.47
C ILE A 46 -6.72 -33.70 9.28
N THR A 47 -5.83 -33.73 8.29
CA THR A 47 -5.93 -34.66 7.17
C THR A 47 -4.98 -35.83 7.42
N LEU A 48 -5.56 -37.01 7.69
CA LEU A 48 -4.82 -38.26 7.78
C LEU A 48 -4.59 -38.79 6.37
N LEU A 49 -3.35 -39.17 6.06
CA LEU A 49 -2.93 -39.56 4.72
C LEU A 49 -2.39 -40.99 4.72
N GLY A 50 -2.83 -41.77 3.74
CA GLY A 50 -2.44 -43.16 3.55
C GLY A 50 -2.37 -43.51 2.08
N SER A 51 -1.63 -44.56 1.75
CA SER A 51 -1.53 -45.03 0.37
C SER A 51 -1.40 -46.54 0.31
N PHE A 52 -1.82 -47.13 -0.80
CA PHE A 52 -1.60 -48.53 -1.13
C PHE A 52 -0.44 -48.63 -2.12
N ASN A 53 0.62 -49.36 -1.77
CA ASN A 53 1.73 -49.61 -2.71
C ASN A 53 1.32 -50.57 -3.83
N GLN A 54 0.41 -51.50 -3.52
CA GLN A 54 -0.10 -52.47 -4.46
C GLN A 54 -1.53 -52.84 -4.10
N LEU A 55 -2.43 -52.77 -5.08
CA LEU A 55 -3.80 -53.27 -4.94
C LEU A 55 -3.80 -54.77 -5.30
N SER A 56 -4.22 -55.62 -4.36
CA SER A 56 -4.39 -57.06 -4.62
C SER A 56 -5.58 -57.32 -5.55
N GLN A 57 -5.63 -58.50 -6.19
CA GLN A 57 -6.81 -58.93 -6.94
C GLN A 57 -8.03 -59.23 -6.04
N SER A 58 -7.81 -59.48 -4.74
CA SER A 58 -8.86 -59.69 -3.74
C SER A 58 -9.45 -58.37 -3.24
N ALA A 59 -10.75 -58.37 -2.90
CA ALA A 59 -11.45 -57.17 -2.47
C ALA A 59 -10.98 -56.69 -1.08
N ILE A 60 -10.59 -55.42 -0.98
CA ILE A 60 -10.46 -54.72 0.30
C ILE A 60 -11.88 -54.41 0.77
N ARG A 61 -12.27 -54.88 1.96
CA ARG A 61 -13.58 -54.57 2.56
C ARG A 61 -13.58 -53.21 3.24
N GLU A 62 -12.49 -52.92 3.94
CA GLU A 62 -12.39 -51.78 4.85
C GLU A 62 -10.95 -51.33 4.92
N TYR A 63 -10.73 -50.03 5.01
CA TYR A 63 -9.41 -49.45 5.25
C TYR A 63 -9.55 -48.15 6.01
N GLY A 64 -8.46 -47.59 6.51
CA GLY A 64 -8.49 -46.31 7.21
C GLY A 64 -7.34 -46.16 8.19
N PHE A 65 -7.61 -45.54 9.33
CA PHE A 65 -6.59 -45.24 10.34
C PHE A 65 -6.98 -45.73 11.73
N ILE A 66 -5.99 -46.20 12.48
CA ILE A 66 -6.10 -46.52 13.90
C ILE A 66 -5.25 -45.52 14.67
N LEU A 67 -5.84 -44.96 15.70
CA LEU A 67 -5.26 -43.92 16.54
C LEU A 67 -5.13 -44.46 17.97
N SER A 68 -4.00 -44.18 18.60
CA SER A 68 -3.77 -44.50 20.01
C SER A 68 -2.93 -43.42 20.68
N THR A 69 -3.24 -43.15 21.94
CA THR A 69 -2.49 -42.20 22.78
C THR A 69 -1.46 -42.92 23.66
N THR A 70 -1.52 -44.26 23.72
CA THR A 70 -0.72 -45.08 24.63
C THR A 70 0.11 -46.14 23.90
N ASP A 71 -0.41 -46.70 22.81
CA ASP A 71 0.26 -47.75 22.03
C ASP A 71 1.01 -47.16 20.83
N SER A 72 2.33 -47.35 20.80
CA SER A 72 3.18 -46.94 19.68
C SER A 72 2.95 -47.72 18.38
N LEU A 73 2.27 -48.87 18.45
CA LEU A 73 1.99 -49.76 17.32
C LEU A 73 0.51 -50.14 17.29
N PRO A 74 -0.40 -49.18 17.07
CA PRO A 74 -1.82 -49.43 17.21
C PRO A 74 -2.31 -50.52 16.23
N GLN A 75 -3.17 -51.39 16.74
CA GLN A 75 -3.77 -52.55 16.07
C GLN A 75 -5.30 -52.47 16.06
N TYR A 76 -5.90 -53.04 15.02
CA TYR A 76 -7.34 -53.05 14.78
C TYR A 76 -8.07 -53.79 15.92
N LEU A 77 -9.15 -53.19 16.42
CA LEU A 77 -9.95 -53.67 17.57
C LEU A 77 -9.22 -53.83 18.91
N MET A 78 -7.96 -53.38 19.02
CA MET A 78 -7.23 -53.32 20.29
C MET A 78 -7.04 -51.89 20.82
N ASN A 79 -7.21 -50.87 19.99
CA ASN A 79 -6.94 -49.47 20.30
C ASN A 79 -8.20 -48.59 20.22
N ASP A 80 -8.13 -47.44 20.89
CA ASP A 80 -9.30 -46.65 21.31
C ASP A 80 -10.10 -46.02 20.17
N THR A 81 -9.49 -45.74 19.02
CA THR A 81 -10.14 -45.01 17.94
C THR A 81 -9.78 -45.58 16.58
N ILE A 82 -10.80 -46.08 15.89
CA ILE A 82 -10.71 -46.61 14.54
C ILE A 82 -11.54 -45.71 13.64
N LEU A 83 -10.94 -45.28 12.54
CA LEU A 83 -11.58 -44.47 11.53
C LEU A 83 -11.57 -45.28 10.25
N SER A 84 -12.74 -45.67 9.77
CA SER A 84 -12.91 -46.61 8.67
C SER A 84 -13.55 -45.95 7.46
N LEU A 85 -13.09 -46.38 6.29
CA LEU A 85 -13.65 -46.11 4.98
C LEU A 85 -14.05 -47.46 4.36
N PRO A 86 -15.21 -47.52 3.69
CA PRO A 86 -15.61 -48.73 2.98
C PRO A 86 -14.71 -48.95 1.78
N GLY A 87 -14.34 -50.20 1.55
CA GLY A 87 -13.65 -50.63 0.35
C GLY A 87 -14.62 -50.98 -0.80
N PRO A 88 -14.10 -51.16 -2.03
CA PRO A 88 -12.70 -51.00 -2.42
C PRO A 88 -12.27 -49.52 -2.47
N PRO A 89 -10.98 -49.20 -2.25
CA PRO A 89 -10.50 -47.83 -2.33
C PRO A 89 -10.63 -47.29 -3.78
N PRO A 90 -11.06 -46.04 -3.97
CA PRO A 90 -11.29 -45.47 -5.31
C PRO A 90 -10.00 -45.16 -6.07
N ARG A 91 -8.86 -45.04 -5.38
CA ARG A 91 -7.52 -44.76 -5.92
C ARG A 91 -6.46 -45.28 -4.94
N MET A 92 -5.18 -45.25 -5.33
CA MET A 92 -4.08 -45.76 -4.48
C MET A 92 -3.89 -44.92 -3.21
N GLU A 93 -4.09 -43.61 -3.28
CA GLU A 93 -4.01 -42.72 -2.12
C GLU A 93 -5.38 -42.48 -1.49
N PHE A 94 -5.44 -42.53 -0.17
CA PHE A 94 -6.64 -42.19 0.57
C PHE A 94 -6.34 -41.19 1.67
N GLU A 95 -7.33 -40.37 1.93
CA GLU A 95 -7.27 -39.36 2.96
C GLU A 95 -8.53 -39.39 3.78
N MET A 96 -8.43 -38.93 5.02
CA MET A 96 -9.60 -38.78 5.85
C MET A 96 -9.48 -37.51 6.68
N GLN A 97 -10.53 -36.70 6.59
CA GLN A 97 -10.64 -35.48 7.36
C GLN A 97 -11.11 -35.82 8.78
N ALA A 98 -10.38 -35.30 9.75
CA ALA A 98 -10.74 -35.35 11.15
C ALA A 98 -10.60 -33.95 11.74
N ARG A 99 -11.39 -33.64 12.76
CA ARG A 99 -11.25 -32.38 13.49
C ARG A 99 -10.55 -32.59 14.81
N LYS A 100 -9.61 -31.71 15.13
CA LYS A 100 -8.93 -31.70 16.42
C LYS A 100 -9.97 -31.59 17.54
N SER A 101 -10.94 -30.68 17.41
CA SER A 101 -12.10 -30.48 18.29
C SER A 101 -13.00 -31.72 18.52
N ASN A 102 -12.93 -32.76 17.69
CA ASN A 102 -13.76 -33.96 17.87
C ASN A 102 -12.96 -35.20 18.28
N LEU A 103 -11.77 -35.38 17.69
CA LEU A 103 -11.05 -36.64 17.76
C LEU A 103 -9.75 -36.57 18.57
N PHE A 104 -9.15 -35.38 18.71
CA PHE A 104 -7.77 -35.24 19.18
C PHE A 104 -7.58 -34.35 20.43
N ILE A 105 -8.65 -33.84 21.04
CA ILE A 105 -8.50 -32.89 22.17
C ILE A 105 -7.99 -33.55 23.48
N ARG A 106 -7.92 -34.89 23.54
CA ARG A 106 -7.69 -35.59 24.82
C ARG A 106 -6.25 -35.98 25.08
N ALA A 107 -5.32 -35.73 24.16
CA ALA A 107 -3.93 -36.14 24.33
C ALA A 107 -2.92 -35.21 23.63
N PRO A 108 -1.71 -35.08 24.21
CA PRO A 108 -0.64 -34.25 23.65
C PRO A 108 -0.06 -34.81 22.34
N PHE A 109 -0.33 -36.08 22.03
CA PHE A 109 0.05 -36.72 20.78
C PHE A 109 -0.80 -37.96 20.51
N TYR A 110 -0.76 -38.43 19.26
CA TYR A 110 -1.34 -39.70 18.84
C TYR A 110 -0.35 -40.48 17.97
N TYR A 111 -0.29 -41.79 18.20
CA TYR A 111 0.25 -42.72 17.24
C TYR A 111 -0.85 -43.08 16.24
N ILE A 112 -0.53 -42.94 14.95
CA ILE A 112 -1.45 -43.12 13.84
C ILE A 112 -0.91 -44.22 12.96
N ARG A 113 -1.77 -45.15 12.56
CA ARG A 113 -1.39 -46.23 11.67
C ARG A 113 -2.49 -46.51 10.67
N ALA A 114 -2.14 -46.42 9.38
CA ALA A 114 -3.02 -46.84 8.32
C ALA A 114 -3.21 -48.36 8.36
N TYR A 115 -4.43 -48.84 8.08
CA TYR A 115 -4.74 -50.26 7.99
C TYR A 115 -5.64 -50.55 6.79
N ALA A 116 -5.65 -51.82 6.39
CA ALA A 116 -6.61 -52.35 5.41
C ALA A 116 -6.96 -53.79 5.72
N ILE A 117 -8.24 -54.13 5.55
CA ILE A 117 -8.82 -55.45 5.74
C ILE A 117 -9.17 -56.02 4.37
N GLN A 118 -8.48 -57.11 4.04
CA GLN A 118 -8.68 -57.86 2.82
C GLN A 118 -9.53 -59.11 3.13
N GLU A 119 -10.56 -59.34 2.31
CA GLU A 119 -11.35 -60.57 2.35
C GLU A 119 -10.72 -61.60 1.41
N LEU A 120 -10.21 -62.68 1.99
CA LEU A 120 -9.73 -63.86 1.27
C LEU A 120 -10.78 -64.98 1.37
N PRO A 121 -10.80 -65.96 0.45
CA PRO A 121 -11.82 -67.01 0.41
C PRO A 121 -12.05 -67.75 1.75
N ASP A 122 -10.99 -67.91 2.56
CA ASP A 122 -11.03 -68.69 3.80
C ASP A 122 -10.76 -67.87 5.08
N ARG A 123 -10.43 -66.57 4.97
CA ARG A 123 -10.06 -65.72 6.13
C ARG A 123 -10.08 -64.22 5.81
N GLU A 124 -10.15 -63.41 6.85
CA GLU A 124 -9.78 -61.98 6.77
C GLU A 124 -8.30 -61.79 7.09
N ARG A 125 -7.70 -60.79 6.46
CA ARG A 125 -6.32 -60.41 6.74
C ARG A 125 -6.20 -58.90 6.89
N ILE A 126 -5.52 -58.45 7.93
CA ILE A 126 -5.29 -57.04 8.22
C ILE A 126 -3.83 -56.70 7.93
N SER A 127 -3.64 -55.72 7.05
CA SER A 127 -2.34 -55.10 6.78
C SER A 127 -2.24 -53.76 7.48
N TYR A 128 -1.03 -53.38 7.86
CA TYR A 128 -0.77 -52.13 8.55
C TYR A 128 0.45 -51.42 7.97
N GLY A 129 0.41 -50.09 7.94
CA GLY A 129 1.57 -49.26 7.61
C GLY A 129 2.53 -49.12 8.78
N ALA A 130 3.65 -48.43 8.55
CA ALA A 130 4.49 -47.95 9.64
C ALA A 130 3.71 -46.94 10.51
N PRO A 131 3.86 -46.90 11.84
CA PRO A 131 3.21 -45.88 12.65
C PRO A 131 3.80 -44.50 12.38
N GLN A 132 2.95 -43.48 12.39
CA GLN A 132 3.32 -42.07 12.43
C GLN A 132 2.95 -41.50 13.79
N ARG A 133 3.65 -40.44 14.22
CA ARG A 133 3.34 -39.72 15.44
C ARG A 133 2.84 -38.32 15.10
N LEU A 134 1.68 -37.97 15.61
CA LEU A 134 1.06 -36.66 15.49
C LEU A 134 1.14 -35.95 16.83
N ASP A 135 2.04 -34.97 16.96
CA ASP A 135 2.23 -34.19 18.18
C ASP A 135 1.43 -32.87 18.13
N PHE A 136 0.73 -32.56 19.22
CA PHE A 136 0.03 -31.29 19.42
C PHE A 136 0.82 -30.44 20.43
N ALA A 137 1.92 -29.85 19.98
CA ALA A 137 2.69 -28.96 20.82
C ALA A 137 1.90 -27.66 21.08
N LEU A 138 1.87 -27.21 22.33
CA LEU A 138 1.38 -25.88 22.70
C LEU A 138 2.18 -24.84 21.92
N GLN A 139 1.48 -23.92 21.28
CA GLN A 139 2.07 -22.79 20.58
C GLN A 139 1.55 -21.50 21.16
N ILE A 140 2.40 -20.48 21.15
CA ILE A 140 2.04 -19.12 21.53
C ILE A 140 2.47 -18.21 20.39
N THR A 141 1.54 -17.41 19.89
CA THR A 141 1.84 -16.33 18.95
C THR A 141 1.60 -14.99 19.63
N ILE A 142 2.30 -13.97 19.18
CA ILE A 142 2.15 -12.59 19.63
C ILE A 142 2.05 -11.70 18.40
N ALA A 143 1.18 -10.70 18.44
CA ALA A 143 1.10 -9.66 17.44
C ALA A 143 1.75 -8.39 17.97
N ALA A 144 2.55 -7.71 17.13
CA ALA A 144 2.95 -6.35 17.40
C ALA A 144 1.71 -5.44 17.33
N PRO A 145 1.60 -4.41 18.20
CA PRO A 145 0.64 -3.34 17.97
C PRO A 145 0.89 -2.71 16.58
N GLN A 146 -0.20 -2.44 15.86
CA GLN A 146 -0.12 -1.82 14.53
C GLN A 146 0.19 -0.32 14.61
N HIS A 147 -0.25 0.32 15.70
CA HIS A 147 -0.08 1.75 15.97
C HIS A 147 0.37 1.92 17.42
N LEU A 148 1.33 2.84 17.64
CA LEU A 148 1.95 3.09 18.94
C LEU A 148 1.69 4.53 19.39
N CYS A 149 0.44 4.85 19.70
CA CYS A 149 -0.03 6.19 20.06
C CYS A 149 0.48 6.73 21.40
N SER A 150 1.47 6.08 22.00
CA SER A 150 1.98 6.42 23.32
C SER A 150 3.47 6.19 23.36
N THR A 151 4.15 7.07 24.07
CA THR A 151 5.61 7.03 24.21
C THR A 151 6.04 6.22 25.45
N GLN A 152 5.06 5.78 26.25
CA GLN A 152 5.28 5.09 27.53
C GLN A 152 4.50 3.79 27.67
N GLU A 153 3.53 3.53 26.78
CA GLU A 153 2.68 2.36 26.87
C GLU A 153 2.49 1.67 25.51
N ALA A 154 2.34 0.35 25.52
CA ALA A 154 2.06 -0.43 24.31
C ALA A 154 1.17 -1.63 24.63
N ALA A 155 0.05 -1.74 23.91
CA ALA A 155 -0.90 -2.85 24.06
C ALA A 155 -0.50 -4.03 23.18
N PHE A 156 -0.43 -5.22 23.76
CA PHE A 156 -0.11 -6.45 23.06
C PHE A 156 -1.25 -7.46 23.13
N SER A 157 -1.38 -8.26 22.06
CA SER A 157 -2.30 -9.39 21.98
C SER A 157 -1.51 -10.65 21.64
N ALA A 158 -1.78 -11.73 22.38
CA ALA A 158 -1.17 -13.02 22.19
C ALA A 158 -2.21 -14.13 22.18
N VAL A 159 -1.91 -15.21 21.45
CA VAL A 159 -2.81 -16.34 21.25
C VAL A 159 -2.11 -17.62 21.64
N ILE A 160 -2.74 -18.39 22.51
CA ILE A 160 -2.32 -19.75 22.88
C ILE A 160 -3.12 -20.74 22.03
N ILE A 161 -2.42 -21.68 21.40
CA ILE A 161 -2.98 -22.68 20.49
C ILE A 161 -2.55 -24.07 20.97
N ASN A 162 -3.41 -25.08 20.79
CA ASN A 162 -3.14 -26.48 21.16
C ASN A 162 -3.02 -26.66 22.68
N ARG A 163 -3.95 -26.06 23.43
CA ARG A 163 -3.97 -26.21 24.89
C ARG A 163 -4.40 -27.63 25.31
N PRO A 164 -3.57 -28.36 26.08
CA PRO A 164 -3.94 -29.65 26.62
C PRO A 164 -4.97 -29.49 27.75
N LEU A 165 -6.10 -30.21 27.66
CA LEU A 165 -7.19 -30.15 28.66
C LEU A 165 -6.78 -30.71 30.03
N ASP A 166 -5.78 -31.60 30.09
CA ASP A 166 -5.31 -32.27 31.30
C ASP A 166 -4.20 -31.49 32.04
N LYS A 167 -3.63 -30.45 31.42
CA LYS A 167 -2.58 -29.62 32.01
C LYS A 167 -3.01 -28.15 32.04
N PRO A 168 -3.51 -27.64 33.18
CA PRO A 168 -3.87 -26.23 33.29
C PRO A 168 -2.63 -25.35 33.09
N ILE A 169 -2.85 -24.20 32.45
CA ILE A 169 -1.84 -23.14 32.35
C ILE A 169 -2.00 -22.26 33.58
N ASP A 170 -1.01 -22.29 34.48
CA ASP A 170 -1.05 -21.62 35.77
C ASP A 170 -0.75 -20.12 35.65
N GLN A 171 0.04 -19.73 34.65
CA GLN A 171 0.43 -18.35 34.39
C GLN A 171 0.61 -18.11 32.90
N CYS A 172 0.09 -16.99 32.40
CA CYS A 172 0.46 -16.39 31.13
C CYS A 172 0.72 -14.89 31.29
N GLY A 173 1.33 -14.28 30.28
CA GLY A 173 1.65 -12.86 30.26
C GLY A 173 2.73 -12.54 29.25
N PHE A 174 3.45 -11.44 29.48
CA PHE A 174 4.49 -10.93 28.59
C PHE A 174 5.80 -10.73 29.33
N VAL A 175 6.91 -10.94 28.63
CA VAL A 175 8.27 -10.61 29.09
C VAL A 175 8.92 -9.70 28.06
N TYR A 176 9.67 -8.70 28.51
CA TYR A 176 10.21 -7.68 27.64
C TYR A 176 11.52 -7.10 28.17
N SER A 177 12.40 -6.69 27.25
CA SER A 177 13.75 -6.20 27.57
C SER A 177 14.24 -5.24 26.48
N THR A 178 15.06 -4.26 26.86
CA THR A 178 15.80 -3.41 25.91
C THR A 178 17.19 -3.96 25.59
N GLU A 179 17.66 -4.94 26.36
CA GLU A 179 19.01 -5.49 26.25
C GLU A 179 19.00 -6.95 25.80
N ASN A 180 18.08 -7.76 26.35
CA ASN A 180 17.95 -9.17 26.02
C ASN A 180 17.04 -9.36 24.80
N GLN A 181 17.62 -9.77 23.67
CA GLN A 181 16.88 -10.06 22.44
C GLN A 181 15.96 -11.28 22.54
N GLN A 182 16.10 -12.11 23.59
CA GLN A 182 15.20 -13.20 23.91
C GLN A 182 14.75 -13.10 25.37
N PRO A 183 13.85 -12.15 25.70
CA PRO A 183 13.45 -11.93 27.09
C PRO A 183 12.95 -13.21 27.78
N GLU A 184 13.30 -13.35 29.05
CA GLU A 184 12.98 -14.52 29.87
C GLU A 184 12.29 -14.11 31.18
N LEU A 185 11.31 -14.91 31.58
CA LEU A 185 10.58 -14.78 32.82
C LEU A 185 11.54 -14.86 34.02
N GLY A 186 11.40 -13.92 34.95
CA GLY A 186 12.22 -13.82 36.16
C GLY A 186 13.62 -13.23 35.94
N LYS A 187 14.03 -12.94 34.70
CA LYS A 187 15.28 -12.24 34.38
C LYS A 187 15.04 -10.83 33.85
N ASP A 188 14.05 -10.68 32.97
CA ASP A 188 13.70 -9.42 32.31
C ASP A 188 12.42 -8.81 32.92
N ARG A 189 12.00 -7.63 32.40
CA ARG A 189 10.71 -7.04 32.80
C ARG A 189 9.57 -7.96 32.38
N GLN A 190 8.51 -8.01 33.16
CA GLN A 190 7.42 -8.97 32.96
C GLN A 190 6.07 -8.44 33.44
N THR A 191 5.01 -8.92 32.80
CA THR A 191 3.64 -8.81 33.29
C THR A 191 3.04 -10.22 33.42
N ILE A 192 2.26 -10.44 34.47
CA ILE A 192 1.67 -11.76 34.78
C ILE A 192 0.16 -11.58 34.92
N LEU A 193 -0.61 -12.18 34.01
CA LEU A 193 -2.07 -12.11 33.97
C LEU A 193 -2.74 -13.22 34.80
N GLY A 194 -1.97 -14.24 35.18
CA GLY A 194 -2.44 -15.37 35.99
C GLY A 194 -2.86 -16.58 35.16
N ALA A 195 -3.67 -17.45 35.75
CA ALA A 195 -4.03 -18.75 35.17
C ALA A 195 -5.05 -18.60 34.03
N VAL A 196 -4.86 -19.41 32.98
CA VAL A 196 -5.85 -19.49 31.91
C VAL A 196 -7.03 -20.33 32.39
N PRO A 197 -8.29 -19.86 32.25
CA PRO A 197 -9.45 -20.64 32.67
C PRO A 197 -9.51 -22.02 32.02
N THR A 198 -9.82 -23.05 32.79
CA THR A 198 -9.90 -24.45 32.32
C THR A 198 -10.96 -24.65 31.24
N GLN A 199 -11.99 -23.79 31.21
CA GLN A 199 -13.08 -23.82 30.22
C GLN A 199 -12.89 -22.80 29.08
N ALA A 200 -11.75 -22.10 29.01
CA ALA A 200 -11.50 -21.16 27.93
C ALA A 200 -11.52 -21.86 26.55
N PRO A 201 -11.82 -21.14 25.46
CA PRO A 201 -11.74 -21.68 24.10
C PRO A 201 -10.29 -21.98 23.69
N ASP A 202 -10.07 -22.93 22.78
CA ASP A 202 -8.78 -23.13 22.09
C ASP A 202 -9.01 -22.82 20.60
N PRO A 203 -8.41 -21.76 20.03
CA PRO A 203 -7.37 -20.90 20.61
C PRO A 203 -7.88 -19.97 21.72
N TYR A 204 -6.98 -19.61 22.65
CA TYR A 204 -7.23 -18.64 23.72
C TYR A 204 -6.42 -17.36 23.52
N THR A 205 -7.09 -16.21 23.43
CA THR A 205 -6.46 -14.91 23.32
C THR A 205 -6.35 -14.23 24.68
N PHE A 206 -5.21 -13.61 24.95
CA PHE A 206 -5.01 -12.71 26.08
C PHE A 206 -4.28 -11.44 25.65
N THR A 207 -4.56 -10.36 26.35
CA THR A 207 -4.03 -9.02 26.07
C THR A 207 -3.48 -8.39 27.33
N ASP A 208 -2.49 -7.51 27.19
CA ASP A 208 -2.01 -6.66 28.27
C ASP A 208 -1.40 -5.37 27.71
N THR A 209 -1.37 -4.33 28.53
CA THR A 209 -0.70 -3.06 28.20
C THR A 209 0.59 -2.97 29.00
N LEU A 210 1.72 -2.98 28.30
CA LEU A 210 3.02 -2.73 28.91
C LEU A 210 3.13 -1.23 29.18
N THR A 211 3.41 -0.83 30.42
CA THR A 211 3.52 0.58 30.82
C THR A 211 4.91 0.94 31.34
N GLY A 212 5.21 2.23 31.43
CA GLY A 212 6.52 2.73 31.85
C GLY A 212 7.63 2.29 30.91
N LEU A 213 7.34 2.28 29.61
CA LEU A 213 8.31 2.13 28.55
C LEU A 213 9.00 3.48 28.32
N ASN A 214 10.22 3.44 27.78
CA ASN A 214 10.97 4.64 27.45
C ASN A 214 10.91 4.87 25.94
N LYS A 215 10.75 6.13 25.54
CA LYS A 215 10.93 6.56 24.15
C LYS A 215 12.32 6.21 23.61
N ASP A 216 12.42 6.14 22.29
CA ASP A 216 13.65 5.87 21.52
C ASP A 216 14.36 4.57 21.89
N SER A 217 13.69 3.70 22.63
CA SER A 217 14.20 2.42 23.09
C SER A 217 13.54 1.30 22.32
N ILE A 218 14.36 0.42 21.76
CA ILE A 218 13.87 -0.82 21.16
C ILE A 218 13.58 -1.81 22.30
N TYR A 219 12.34 -2.27 22.38
CA TYR A 219 11.95 -3.36 23.27
C TYR A 219 11.81 -4.64 22.46
N PHE A 220 12.39 -5.73 22.95
CA PHE A 220 12.11 -7.09 22.52
C PHE A 220 11.05 -7.67 23.45
N ILE A 221 10.01 -8.31 22.92
CA ILE A 221 8.84 -8.78 23.67
C ILE A 221 8.52 -10.22 23.26
N ARG A 222 8.15 -11.03 24.25
CA ARG A 222 7.60 -12.38 24.04
C ARG A 222 6.39 -12.56 24.94
N ALA A 223 5.39 -13.24 24.42
CA ALA A 223 4.33 -13.81 25.22
C ALA A 223 4.81 -15.14 25.84
N PHE A 224 4.36 -15.47 27.04
CA PHE A 224 4.70 -16.74 27.69
C PHE A 224 3.46 -17.43 28.30
N ALA A 225 3.58 -18.75 28.48
CA ALA A 225 2.65 -19.57 29.24
C ALA A 225 3.40 -20.66 30.02
N ILE A 226 2.91 -21.00 31.21
CA ILE A 226 3.54 -21.96 32.12
C ILE A 226 2.53 -23.04 32.53
N TYR A 227 2.91 -24.30 32.37
CA TYR A 227 2.22 -25.40 33.03
C TYR A 227 2.69 -25.55 34.48
N SER A 228 1.81 -26.10 35.31
CA SER A 228 2.18 -26.46 36.68
C SER A 228 3.47 -27.29 36.74
N GLY A 229 4.51 -26.69 37.33
CA GLY A 229 5.81 -27.31 37.55
C GLY A 229 6.71 -27.47 36.32
N GLN A 230 6.44 -26.79 35.19
CA GLN A 230 7.29 -26.84 34.00
C GLN A 230 7.97 -25.51 33.66
N SER A 231 8.97 -25.57 32.78
CA SER A 231 9.59 -24.39 32.20
C SER A 231 8.59 -23.60 31.35
N PRO A 232 8.70 -22.24 31.31
CA PRO A 232 7.85 -21.43 30.46
C PRO A 232 8.02 -21.78 28.98
N ILE A 233 6.90 -21.79 28.27
CA ILE A 233 6.85 -21.79 26.81
C ILE A 233 6.68 -20.35 26.38
N TYR A 234 7.37 -19.95 25.31
CA TYR A 234 7.38 -18.58 24.82
C TYR A 234 6.99 -18.52 23.35
N SER A 235 6.43 -17.39 22.95
CA SER A 235 6.28 -17.03 21.54
C SER A 235 7.63 -16.73 20.88
N THR A 236 7.56 -16.48 19.56
CA THR A 236 8.59 -15.71 18.85
C THR A 236 8.73 -14.31 19.45
N VAL A 237 9.88 -13.68 19.18
CA VAL A 237 10.16 -12.31 19.60
C VAL A 237 9.50 -11.35 18.63
N VAL A 238 8.84 -10.33 19.17
CA VAL A 238 8.43 -9.12 18.45
C VAL A 238 9.24 -7.96 19.02
N SER A 239 9.61 -7.00 18.17
CA SER A 239 10.24 -5.76 18.61
C SER A 239 9.36 -4.56 18.31
N ILE A 240 9.32 -3.61 19.24
CA ILE A 240 8.73 -2.28 19.03
C ILE A 240 9.75 -1.21 19.40
N GLN A 241 9.60 -0.03 18.82
CA GLN A 241 10.27 1.19 19.23
C GLN A 241 9.19 2.26 19.35
N LEU A 242 9.22 3.02 20.44
CA LEU A 242 8.29 4.11 20.70
C LEU A 242 8.98 5.40 20.26
N THR A 243 8.35 6.16 19.36
CA THR A 243 8.84 7.44 18.83
C THR A 243 7.94 8.59 19.29
N GLU A 244 8.50 9.81 19.33
CA GLU A 244 7.84 11.07 19.75
C GLU A 244 7.73 12.04 18.57
N GLN A 245 7.44 11.55 17.37
CA GLN A 245 7.13 12.47 16.27
C GLN A 245 5.66 12.88 16.42
N ASP A 246 5.46 14.18 16.43
CA ASP A 246 4.24 14.95 16.66
C ASP A 246 4.53 16.25 15.88
N THR A 247 4.24 16.20 14.58
CA THR A 247 4.78 17.14 13.59
C THR A 247 4.14 18.52 13.72
N ASP A 248 2.84 18.57 14.00
CA ASP A 248 2.07 19.79 14.27
C ASP A 248 2.13 20.27 15.74
N GLY A 249 2.48 19.38 16.68
CA GLY A 249 2.54 19.68 18.10
C GLY A 249 1.19 19.72 18.81
N ASP A 250 0.15 19.08 18.27
CA ASP A 250 -1.19 19.06 18.87
C ASP A 250 -1.27 18.12 20.10
N GLY A 251 -0.28 17.25 20.26
CA GLY A 251 -0.12 16.28 21.35
C GLY A 251 -0.59 14.87 21.01
N ILE A 252 -1.01 14.63 19.77
CA ILE A 252 -1.16 13.33 19.13
C ILE A 252 0.15 13.05 18.39
N THR A 253 0.61 11.80 18.39
CA THR A 253 1.84 11.45 17.68
C THR A 253 1.51 11.01 16.28
N ASP A 254 2.37 11.34 15.30
CA ASP A 254 2.17 11.07 13.87
C ASP A 254 1.60 9.65 13.57
N ASN A 255 2.08 8.63 14.30
CA ASN A 255 1.61 7.25 14.09
C ASN A 255 0.13 6.97 14.43
N CYS A 256 -0.54 7.95 15.04
CA CYS A 256 -1.93 7.94 15.47
C CYS A 256 -2.61 9.29 15.25
N ASP A 257 -1.96 10.19 14.54
CA ASP A 257 -2.65 11.30 13.91
C ASP A 257 -3.30 10.80 12.61
N ASP A 258 -4.39 11.43 12.22
CA ASP A 258 -4.96 11.24 10.88
C ASP A 258 -4.53 12.37 9.91
N ASP A 259 -3.89 13.43 10.43
CA ASP A 259 -3.43 14.65 9.76
C ASP A 259 -2.15 15.18 10.46
N ASP A 260 -1.03 14.52 10.20
CA ASP A 260 0.25 14.66 10.92
C ASP A 260 0.80 16.12 11.01
N ASP A 261 0.52 16.98 10.03
CA ASP A 261 0.97 18.38 9.96
C ASP A 261 -0.17 19.41 10.04
N ASP A 262 -1.40 18.95 10.32
CA ASP A 262 -2.59 19.75 10.62
C ASP A 262 -2.94 20.77 9.54
N ASP A 263 -2.58 20.49 8.28
CA ASP A 263 -2.86 21.34 7.13
C ASP A 263 -4.30 21.19 6.60
N GLY A 264 -5.06 20.23 7.14
CA GLY A 264 -6.44 19.95 6.79
C GLY A 264 -6.61 18.88 5.70
N VAL A 265 -5.52 18.25 5.25
CA VAL A 265 -5.51 17.11 4.33
C VAL A 265 -4.97 15.88 5.06
N SER A 266 -5.83 14.89 5.31
CA SER A 266 -5.39 13.64 5.96
C SER A 266 -4.20 12.96 5.25
N ASP A 267 -3.29 12.32 6.00
CA ASP A 267 -2.04 11.74 5.50
C ASP A 267 -2.20 10.82 4.28
N GLY A 268 -3.35 10.12 4.21
CA GLY A 268 -3.64 9.19 3.13
C GLY A 268 -3.96 9.86 1.79
N GLN A 269 -4.25 11.15 1.80
CA GLN A 269 -4.56 11.98 0.64
C GLN A 269 -3.49 13.03 0.37
N ASP A 270 -2.70 13.36 1.39
CA ASP A 270 -1.65 14.36 1.32
C ASP A 270 -0.39 13.81 0.59
N PRO A 271 0.11 14.50 -0.45
CA PRO A 271 1.42 14.18 -1.04
C PRO A 271 2.60 14.23 -0.06
N ASN A 272 2.50 14.97 1.04
CA ASN A 272 3.55 15.14 2.04
C ASN A 272 3.03 15.46 3.45
N ALA A 273 2.46 14.45 4.11
CA ALA A 273 1.92 14.45 5.47
C ALA A 273 2.80 15.00 6.61
N LEU A 274 4.03 15.49 6.36
CA LEU A 274 4.90 16.02 7.41
C LEU A 274 5.35 17.45 7.12
N ASN A 275 4.71 18.13 6.18
CA ASN A 275 5.02 19.49 5.79
C ASN A 275 3.76 20.25 5.36
N GLU A 276 3.25 21.03 6.30
CA GLU A 276 2.04 21.85 6.23
C GLU A 276 1.90 22.74 4.98
N PHE A 277 3.01 22.99 4.24
CA PHE A 277 3.04 23.83 3.04
C PHE A 277 3.01 23.03 1.71
N ILE A 278 2.80 21.71 1.74
CA ILE A 278 2.73 20.86 0.55
C ILE A 278 1.59 19.85 0.68
N CYS A 279 0.40 20.18 0.18
CA CYS A 279 -0.81 19.39 0.40
C CYS A 279 -1.59 19.05 -0.88
N GLY A 280 -1.05 19.41 -2.05
CA GLY A 280 -1.60 19.06 -3.35
C GLY A 280 -1.98 20.27 -4.20
N ASP A 281 -2.63 20.02 -5.33
CA ASP A 281 -3.07 21.05 -6.29
C ASP A 281 -4.44 20.61 -6.82
N ARG A 282 -5.52 21.06 -6.20
CA ARG A 282 -6.85 20.49 -6.42
C ARG A 282 -7.58 21.15 -7.59
N ASP A 283 -7.42 22.44 -7.78
CA ASP A 283 -7.99 23.18 -8.89
C ASP A 283 -7.11 23.16 -10.15
N ASN A 284 -5.89 22.63 -10.07
CA ASN A 284 -4.96 22.42 -11.19
C ASN A 284 -4.49 23.75 -11.79
N ASP A 285 -4.19 24.71 -10.94
CA ASP A 285 -3.56 25.96 -11.35
C ASP A 285 -2.02 25.92 -11.20
N ASN A 286 -1.44 24.79 -10.77
CA ASN A 286 0.00 24.59 -10.52
C ASN A 286 0.54 25.23 -9.24
N CYS A 287 -0.28 25.89 -8.43
CA CYS A 287 0.07 26.20 -7.06
C CYS A 287 -0.27 25.04 -6.14
N ASP A 288 0.43 24.99 -5.00
CA ASP A 288 0.13 24.00 -3.98
C ASP A 288 -0.91 24.59 -3.03
N ASP A 289 -2.05 23.91 -2.86
CA ASP A 289 -3.26 24.29 -2.12
C ASP A 289 -2.95 24.84 -0.70
N CYS A 290 -1.78 24.50 -0.11
CA CYS A 290 -1.36 24.92 1.22
C CYS A 290 -0.22 25.94 1.26
N SER A 291 0.38 26.29 0.11
CA SER A 291 1.66 27.02 0.05
C SER A 291 1.62 28.40 0.72
N ARG A 292 0.44 29.03 0.76
CA ARG A 292 0.24 30.38 1.31
C ARG A 292 0.08 30.42 2.84
N SER A 293 -0.75 29.53 3.39
CA SER A 293 -1.14 29.58 4.81
C SER A 293 -0.69 28.40 5.66
N GLY A 294 -0.15 27.34 5.05
CA GLY A 294 0.05 26.07 5.72
C GLY A 294 -1.27 25.34 6.01
N TYR A 295 -2.30 25.61 5.20
CA TYR A 295 -3.63 25.04 5.38
C TYR A 295 -4.35 24.97 4.04
N PHE A 296 -5.11 23.91 3.82
CA PHE A 296 -5.80 23.57 2.60
C PHE A 296 -6.74 24.69 2.13
N SER A 297 -6.34 25.38 1.06
CA SER A 297 -7.06 26.52 0.49
C SER A 297 -6.84 26.64 -1.02
N PRO A 298 -7.45 25.77 -1.86
CA PRO A 298 -7.22 25.73 -3.31
C PRO A 298 -7.33 27.10 -4.00
N GLU A 299 -8.40 27.85 -3.73
CA GLU A 299 -8.63 29.16 -4.40
C GLU A 299 -7.75 30.33 -3.87
N ASN A 300 -6.82 30.08 -2.95
CA ASN A 300 -5.95 31.11 -2.34
C ASN A 300 -4.66 30.46 -1.82
N ASP A 301 -3.93 29.88 -2.75
CA ASP A 301 -2.82 28.97 -2.51
C ASP A 301 -1.49 29.46 -3.10
N GLY A 302 -1.48 30.66 -3.71
CA GLY A 302 -0.29 31.37 -4.16
C GLY A 302 -0.43 32.89 -4.01
N ASP A 303 0.52 33.63 -4.59
CA ASP A 303 0.29 35.05 -4.89
C ASP A 303 -0.63 35.12 -6.12
N ASP A 304 -1.50 36.14 -6.18
CA ASP A 304 -2.55 36.31 -7.20
C ASP A 304 -2.70 37.82 -7.41
N PHE A 305 -1.90 38.35 -8.33
CA PHE A 305 -1.69 39.78 -8.50
C PHE A 305 -2.93 40.49 -9.05
N ASP A 306 -3.58 39.89 -10.04
CA ASP A 306 -4.78 40.42 -10.70
C ASP A 306 -6.11 40.04 -10.03
N ARG A 307 -6.09 39.02 -9.15
CA ARG A 307 -7.24 38.49 -8.42
C ARG A 307 -8.28 37.80 -9.29
N ASP A 308 -7.83 37.13 -10.35
CA ASP A 308 -8.68 36.33 -11.22
C ASP A 308 -8.98 34.93 -10.64
N GLY A 309 -8.22 34.53 -9.62
CA GLY A 309 -8.35 33.27 -8.89
C GLY A 309 -7.40 32.17 -9.33
N LYS A 310 -6.47 32.44 -10.25
CA LYS A 310 -5.26 31.63 -10.43
C LYS A 310 -4.10 32.31 -9.72
N CYS A 311 -3.19 31.52 -9.18
CA CYS A 311 -1.96 32.10 -8.66
C CYS A 311 -0.99 32.54 -9.79
N ASP A 312 -0.05 33.44 -9.47
CA ASP A 312 0.97 33.97 -10.39
C ASP A 312 1.88 32.87 -10.99
N SER A 313 2.05 31.73 -10.32
CA SER A 313 2.82 30.59 -10.88
C SER A 313 2.01 29.76 -11.88
N GLY A 314 0.71 29.99 -11.91
CA GLY A 314 -0.33 29.26 -12.63
C GLY A 314 -1.04 30.06 -13.70
N ASP A 315 -0.87 31.38 -13.67
CA ASP A 315 -1.33 32.27 -14.71
C ASP A 315 -0.31 32.40 -15.84
N ASP A 316 -0.80 32.72 -17.03
CA ASP A 316 0.03 33.03 -18.20
C ASP A 316 0.12 34.57 -18.43
N ASP A 317 -0.60 35.36 -17.63
CA ASP A 317 -0.79 36.83 -17.72
C ASP A 317 -1.13 37.38 -16.31
N ASP A 318 -0.12 37.54 -15.46
CA ASP A 318 -0.23 37.79 -14.01
C ASP A 318 -0.92 39.12 -13.64
N ASP A 319 -0.96 40.09 -14.55
CA ASP A 319 -1.62 41.39 -14.33
C ASP A 319 -2.83 41.67 -15.23
N ASN A 320 -3.14 40.70 -16.10
CA ASN A 320 -4.31 40.65 -16.96
C ASN A 320 -4.43 41.89 -17.87
N ASP A 321 -3.30 42.38 -18.38
CA ASP A 321 -3.25 43.45 -19.39
C ASP A 321 -3.33 42.92 -20.83
N GLY A 322 -3.30 41.60 -21.01
CA GLY A 322 -3.44 40.93 -22.30
C GLY A 322 -2.12 40.66 -23.01
N VAL A 323 -0.97 40.98 -22.38
CA VAL A 323 0.35 40.52 -22.80
C VAL A 323 0.79 39.36 -21.91
N PRO A 324 0.97 38.13 -22.45
CA PRO A 324 1.42 37.01 -21.63
C PRO A 324 2.79 37.25 -21.00
N ASP A 325 3.04 36.79 -19.77
CA ASP A 325 4.25 37.09 -18.97
C ASP A 325 5.56 36.84 -19.73
N VAL A 326 5.57 35.79 -20.56
CA VAL A 326 6.73 35.42 -21.38
C VAL A 326 7.14 36.50 -22.40
N ASN A 327 6.24 37.43 -22.71
CA ASN A 327 6.44 38.56 -23.61
C ASN A 327 6.31 39.92 -22.90
N ASP A 328 5.89 39.95 -21.64
CA ASP A 328 5.71 41.18 -20.89
C ASP A 328 6.97 41.55 -20.08
N PRO A 329 7.60 42.71 -20.36
CA PRO A 329 8.71 43.20 -19.54
C PRO A 329 8.31 43.62 -18.11
N TYR A 330 7.02 43.79 -17.82
CA TYR A 330 6.49 44.17 -16.51
C TYR A 330 5.22 43.39 -16.13
N ASP A 331 5.32 42.07 -16.15
CA ASP A 331 4.34 41.04 -15.72
C ASP A 331 3.55 41.28 -14.40
N PHE A 332 3.85 42.31 -13.62
CA PHE A 332 3.11 42.68 -12.39
C PHE A 332 2.75 44.17 -12.37
N ASP A 333 2.55 44.81 -13.52
CA ASP A 333 2.14 46.20 -13.64
C ASP A 333 1.30 46.42 -14.89
N ARG A 334 0.01 46.15 -14.76
CA ARG A 334 -0.99 46.22 -15.84
C ARG A 334 -0.96 47.45 -16.75
N TYR A 335 -0.33 48.55 -16.33
CA TYR A 335 -0.25 49.80 -17.09
C TYR A 335 1.05 49.92 -17.90
N ARG A 336 1.86 48.87 -17.95
CA ARG A 336 3.18 48.84 -18.55
C ARG A 336 3.44 47.51 -19.23
N CYS A 337 3.36 47.43 -20.54
CA CYS A 337 3.51 46.15 -21.25
C CYS A 337 4.44 46.21 -22.47
N GLY A 338 5.17 47.32 -22.62
CA GLY A 338 6.13 47.52 -23.69
C GLY A 338 5.68 48.57 -24.70
N ASP A 339 6.36 48.60 -25.86
CA ASP A 339 6.17 49.59 -26.93
C ASP A 339 6.36 48.84 -28.26
N SER A 340 5.27 48.29 -28.80
CA SER A 340 5.31 47.33 -29.90
C SER A 340 5.43 48.00 -31.27
N ASP A 341 4.87 49.20 -31.44
CA ASP A 341 4.94 49.98 -32.67
C ASP A 341 6.07 51.05 -32.66
N ASN A 342 6.77 51.21 -31.54
CA ASN A 342 7.97 52.04 -31.38
C ASN A 342 7.67 53.54 -31.50
N ASP A 343 6.55 53.98 -30.93
CA ASP A 343 6.18 55.39 -30.84
C ASP A 343 6.54 56.01 -29.47
N ASN A 344 7.27 55.28 -28.62
CA ASN A 344 7.68 55.68 -27.26
C ASN A 344 6.53 55.83 -26.25
N CYS A 345 5.30 55.52 -26.61
CA CYS A 345 4.25 55.25 -25.63
C CYS A 345 4.29 53.79 -25.20
N ASP A 346 3.69 53.54 -24.03
CA ASP A 346 3.61 52.19 -23.50
C ASP A 346 2.25 51.61 -23.89
N ASP A 347 2.25 50.49 -24.60
CA ASP A 347 1.11 49.82 -25.24
C ASP A 347 -0.10 49.66 -24.29
N CYS A 348 0.10 49.66 -22.96
CA CYS A 348 -0.93 49.46 -21.95
C CYS A 348 -1.35 50.73 -21.17
N SER A 349 -0.80 51.90 -21.47
CA SER A 349 -0.86 53.05 -20.55
C SER A 349 -2.27 53.64 -20.30
N ILE A 350 -3.21 53.53 -21.26
CA ILE A 350 -4.51 54.21 -21.20
C ILE A 350 -5.56 53.45 -20.38
N ALA A 351 -5.56 52.12 -20.43
CA ALA A 351 -6.60 51.29 -19.82
C ALA A 351 -6.05 50.10 -19.02
N GLY A 352 -4.73 49.94 -19.02
CA GLY A 352 -4.07 48.74 -18.54
C GLY A 352 -4.48 47.50 -19.33
N PHE A 353 -4.41 47.64 -20.66
CA PHE A 353 -4.73 46.62 -21.65
C PHE A 353 -3.91 46.91 -22.92
N PHE A 354 -3.45 45.86 -23.59
CA PHE A 354 -2.62 45.94 -24.79
C PHE A 354 -3.35 46.61 -25.98
N PHE A 355 -3.00 47.88 -26.25
CA PHE A 355 -3.53 48.68 -27.35
C PHE A 355 -2.43 49.53 -28.02
N PRO A 356 -1.47 48.95 -28.76
CA PRO A 356 -0.32 49.68 -29.31
C PRO A 356 -0.69 50.99 -30.03
N ALA A 357 -1.64 50.95 -30.97
CA ALA A 357 -2.03 52.15 -31.73
C ALA A 357 -2.96 53.14 -30.98
N ASN A 358 -3.23 52.93 -29.69
CA ASN A 358 -4.06 53.82 -28.86
C ASN A 358 -3.62 53.67 -27.40
N ASP A 359 -2.36 54.00 -27.18
CA ASP A 359 -1.60 53.77 -25.96
C ASP A 359 -1.08 55.09 -25.35
N GLY A 360 -1.42 56.22 -25.94
CA GLY A 360 -1.17 57.56 -25.42
C GLY A 360 -2.14 58.61 -25.96
N PRO A 361 -2.09 59.85 -25.46
CA PRO A 361 -2.72 60.98 -26.14
C PRO A 361 -2.23 61.04 -27.59
N ASP A 362 -3.12 61.27 -28.54
CA ASP A 362 -2.84 61.39 -29.97
C ASP A 362 -3.74 62.54 -30.48
N ASN A 363 -3.18 63.75 -30.56
CA ASN A 363 -3.95 64.97 -30.70
C ASN A 363 -4.42 65.23 -32.15
N ASP A 364 -3.73 64.70 -33.15
CA ASP A 364 -4.12 64.79 -34.56
C ASP A 364 -4.71 63.51 -35.16
N LEU A 365 -4.66 62.40 -34.42
CA LEU A 365 -5.19 61.09 -34.78
C LEU A 365 -4.46 60.43 -35.95
N ASP A 366 -3.15 60.67 -36.07
CA ASP A 366 -2.32 60.08 -37.13
C ASP A 366 -1.79 58.67 -36.78
N GLY A 367 -1.94 58.28 -35.52
CA GLY A 367 -1.61 56.96 -34.98
C GLY A 367 -0.25 56.86 -34.29
N LEU A 368 0.47 57.97 -34.12
CA LEU A 368 1.53 58.11 -33.13
C LEU A 368 0.98 58.83 -31.90
N CYS A 369 1.35 58.39 -30.71
CA CYS A 369 1.04 59.16 -29.52
C CYS A 369 1.88 60.47 -29.45
N ASP A 370 1.36 61.49 -28.78
CA ASP A 370 2.00 62.79 -28.54
C ASP A 370 3.42 62.69 -27.93
N SER A 371 3.78 61.55 -27.32
CA SER A 371 5.11 61.39 -26.72
C SER A 371 6.20 60.97 -27.72
N GLY A 372 5.83 60.45 -28.89
CA GLY A 372 6.77 60.13 -29.96
C GLY A 372 6.33 60.57 -31.35
N ASP A 373 5.22 61.29 -31.45
CA ASP A 373 4.94 62.16 -32.57
C ASP A 373 5.90 63.37 -32.54
N PRO A 374 6.65 63.65 -33.63
CA PRO A 374 7.44 64.87 -33.75
C PRO A 374 6.63 66.15 -34.08
N ASP A 375 5.33 66.05 -34.39
CA ASP A 375 4.43 67.14 -34.77
C ASP A 375 2.98 66.85 -34.28
N ASP A 376 2.73 67.03 -32.96
CA ASP A 376 1.52 66.66 -32.19
C ASP A 376 0.17 67.16 -32.78
N ASP A 377 0.17 68.12 -33.69
CA ASP A 377 -1.04 68.65 -34.33
C ASP A 377 -1.00 68.66 -35.87
N ASN A 378 0.09 68.13 -36.45
CA ASN A 378 0.34 68.00 -37.87
C ASN A 378 0.17 69.33 -38.65
N ASP A 379 0.47 70.47 -38.03
CA ASP A 379 0.42 71.79 -38.68
C ASP A 379 1.66 72.10 -39.54
N GLY A 380 2.68 71.25 -39.44
CA GLY A 380 3.90 71.29 -40.25
C GLY A 380 5.06 72.01 -39.55
N VAL A 381 4.90 72.42 -38.29
CA VAL A 381 5.98 72.90 -37.42
C VAL A 381 6.24 71.85 -36.35
N LEU A 382 7.47 71.31 -36.32
CA LEU A 382 7.85 70.31 -35.32
C LEU A 382 7.65 70.85 -33.89
N ASP A 383 7.27 69.96 -32.97
CA ASP A 383 7.04 70.23 -31.55
C ASP A 383 8.14 71.06 -30.87
N GLU A 384 9.40 70.83 -31.24
CA GLU A 384 10.55 71.53 -30.65
C GLU A 384 10.63 73.01 -31.06
N ASP A 385 10.01 73.37 -32.18
CA ASP A 385 9.97 74.70 -32.76
C ASP A 385 8.59 75.38 -32.64
N ASP A 386 7.53 74.63 -32.27
CA ASP A 386 6.17 75.14 -32.13
C ASP A 386 5.86 75.68 -30.70
N PRO A 387 5.46 76.97 -30.54
CA PRO A 387 4.95 77.49 -29.27
C PRO A 387 3.61 76.90 -28.80
N PHE A 388 2.80 76.25 -29.66
CA PHE A 388 1.55 75.58 -29.30
C PHE A 388 1.38 74.20 -29.98
N PRO A 389 2.22 73.20 -29.68
CA PRO A 389 2.29 71.89 -30.38
C PRO A 389 1.00 71.08 -30.52
N ARG A 390 -0.08 71.47 -29.83
CA ARG A 390 -1.36 70.73 -29.79
C ARG A 390 -2.51 71.56 -30.35
N ASN A 391 -2.20 72.61 -31.09
CA ASN A 391 -3.17 73.52 -31.66
C ASN A 391 -2.83 73.84 -33.12
N PRO A 392 -3.48 73.16 -34.08
CA PRO A 392 -3.08 73.19 -35.48
C PRO A 392 -3.40 74.52 -36.20
N TYR A 393 -3.78 75.54 -35.45
CA TYR A 393 -4.08 76.88 -35.93
C TYR A 393 -3.11 77.93 -35.35
N ARG A 394 -2.05 77.49 -34.65
CA ARG A 394 -1.18 78.37 -33.87
C ARG A 394 0.27 77.86 -33.79
N CYS A 395 1.09 78.14 -34.79
CA CYS A 395 2.51 77.77 -34.83
C CYS A 395 3.50 78.95 -34.66
N GLY A 396 3.00 80.17 -34.41
CA GLY A 396 3.85 81.34 -34.17
C GLY A 396 3.65 82.45 -35.20
N SER A 397 4.56 83.44 -35.24
CA SER A 397 4.47 84.56 -36.21
C SER A 397 5.87 85.05 -36.53
N ASN A 398 6.40 84.66 -37.69
CA ASN A 398 7.80 84.93 -38.04
C ASN A 398 8.01 86.25 -38.81
N ASP A 399 6.98 86.81 -39.44
CA ASP A 399 7.07 88.04 -40.23
C ASP A 399 6.38 89.26 -39.60
N ASN A 400 5.71 89.07 -38.46
CA ASN A 400 4.99 90.08 -37.67
C ASN A 400 3.88 90.81 -38.47
N ASP A 401 3.21 90.12 -39.38
CA ASP A 401 2.12 90.67 -40.17
C ASP A 401 0.76 90.75 -39.44
N SER A 402 0.73 90.35 -38.16
CA SER A 402 -0.40 90.29 -37.20
C SER A 402 -1.24 89.01 -37.23
N CYS A 403 -0.92 88.08 -38.12
CA CYS A 403 -1.50 86.75 -38.19
C CYS A 403 -0.51 85.72 -37.63
N ASP A 404 -1.05 84.56 -37.26
CA ASP A 404 -0.24 83.41 -36.88
C ASP A 404 0.10 82.63 -38.15
N ASP A 405 1.34 82.17 -38.30
CA ASP A 405 1.85 81.51 -39.50
C ASP A 405 0.98 80.29 -39.88
N CYS A 406 0.22 79.70 -38.93
CA CYS A 406 -0.72 78.57 -39.14
C CYS A 406 -2.22 78.97 -39.09
N SER A 407 -2.56 80.25 -39.27
CA SER A 407 -3.94 80.76 -39.10
C SER A 407 -5.00 80.10 -40.01
N ILE A 408 -4.59 79.51 -41.14
CA ILE A 408 -5.48 78.78 -42.06
C ILE A 408 -5.69 77.31 -41.62
N GLY A 409 -4.78 76.79 -40.80
CA GLY A 409 -4.74 75.40 -40.34
C GLY A 409 -4.36 74.38 -41.41
N THR A 410 -4.65 73.11 -41.14
CA THR A 410 -4.25 71.93 -41.92
C THR A 410 -5.23 71.60 -43.07
N ASP A 411 -5.51 72.54 -43.99
CA ASP A 411 -6.62 72.35 -44.95
C ASP A 411 -6.29 71.53 -46.22
N GLY A 412 -5.01 71.19 -46.44
CA GLY A 412 -4.59 70.30 -47.53
C GLY A 412 -4.86 70.83 -48.94
N PHE A 413 -5.11 72.14 -49.10
CA PHE A 413 -5.36 72.80 -50.39
C PHE A 413 -4.21 73.69 -50.87
N GLY A 414 -3.13 73.08 -51.37
CA GLY A 414 -2.10 73.83 -52.10
C GLY A 414 -0.81 73.05 -52.32
N PRO A 415 0.11 73.55 -53.17
CA PRO A 415 1.47 72.99 -53.27
C PRO A 415 2.43 73.58 -52.21
N LEU A 416 1.99 74.52 -51.38
CA LEU A 416 2.78 75.20 -50.36
C LEU A 416 2.27 74.76 -48.97
N SER A 417 3.15 74.78 -47.98
CA SER A 417 2.80 74.47 -46.59
C SER A 417 2.11 75.68 -45.95
N ASP A 418 1.09 75.41 -45.14
CA ASP A 418 0.23 76.41 -44.51
C ASP A 418 0.83 76.95 -43.19
N CYS A 419 2.05 76.53 -42.82
CA CYS A 419 2.84 77.08 -41.72
C CYS A 419 3.93 78.08 -42.20
N THR A 420 3.88 78.50 -43.47
CA THR A 420 4.82 79.49 -44.01
C THR A 420 4.25 80.90 -43.87
N PRO A 421 5.05 81.90 -43.43
CA PRO A 421 4.57 83.28 -43.26
C PRO A 421 3.94 83.88 -44.52
N GLU A 422 4.36 83.43 -45.71
CA GLU A 422 3.82 83.96 -46.97
C GLU A 422 2.49 83.32 -47.41
N ASN A 423 1.94 82.37 -46.63
CA ASN A 423 0.76 81.57 -46.96
C ASN A 423 -0.22 81.41 -45.79
N ASP A 424 -0.18 82.28 -44.79
CA ASP A 424 -1.00 82.22 -43.56
C ASP A 424 -2.37 82.92 -43.68
N GLY A 425 -2.67 83.48 -44.85
CA GLY A 425 -3.94 84.13 -45.16
C GLY A 425 -3.97 85.64 -44.93
N CYS A 426 -2.83 86.22 -44.58
CA CYS A 426 -2.56 87.65 -44.47
C CYS A 426 -1.46 88.06 -45.48
#